data_AF-A0A1I7T2K8-F1
#
_entry.id   AF-A0A1I7T2K8-F1
#
_cell.length_a   1.000
_cell.length_b   1.000
_cell.length_c   1.000
_cell.angle_alpha   90.00
_cell.angle_beta   90.00
_cell.angle_gamma   90.00
#
_symmetry.space_group_name_H-M   'P 1'
#
loop_
_entity.id
_entity.type
_entity.pdbx_description
1 polymer ?
#
loop_
_entity_poly.entity_id
_entity_poly.type
_entity_poly.pdbx_seq_one_letter_code
_entity_poly.pdbx_strand_id
1 'polypeptide(L)'
;MRSEVSKIVFEDKDKTNEFLLLQDIEWDGKTLENLDLLAIIHRHGFNSIRDLCGDDLEMLYNIRNKSLKAINEKYGLRSDQIKFYFHHQPSSYHLHVHFINLQYDTPASTTLLAILLDDVINNLELNTDHYKKSTSTFTRKPGDKLMEVFRISQ
;
A
#
# COMPACT_ATOMS: atom_id res chain seq x y z
N MET A 1 20.47 9.74 -16.06
CA MET A 1 19.41 9.80 -15.02
C MET A 1 20.00 9.23 -13.74
N ARG A 2 20.30 10.09 -12.77
CA ARG A 2 21.10 9.76 -11.57
C ARG A 2 20.46 10.39 -10.31
N SER A 3 19.13 10.43 -10.27
CA SER A 3 18.36 11.17 -9.25
C SER A 3 17.30 10.34 -8.50
N GLU A 4 17.14 9.03 -8.79
CA GLU A 4 16.15 8.20 -8.10
C GLU A 4 16.74 7.29 -7.01
N VAL A 5 18.05 7.01 -7.06
CA VAL A 5 18.72 6.08 -6.15
C VAL A 5 18.74 6.60 -4.69
N SER A 6 18.58 7.90 -4.45
CA SER A 6 18.60 8.47 -3.09
C SER A 6 17.30 8.27 -2.30
N LYS A 7 16.26 7.68 -2.90
CA LYS A 7 14.95 7.47 -2.25
C LYS A 7 14.66 6.01 -1.89
N ILE A 8 15.51 5.07 -2.28
CA ILE A 8 15.32 3.65 -1.96
C ILE A 8 15.68 3.41 -0.49
N VAL A 9 14.73 2.83 0.25
CA VAL A 9 14.91 2.38 1.63
C VAL A 9 15.31 0.91 1.66
N PHE A 10 14.65 0.09 0.85
CA PHE A 10 14.89 -1.34 0.77
C PHE A 10 14.53 -1.86 -0.62
N GLU A 11 15.27 -2.86 -1.08
CA GLU A 11 15.01 -3.59 -2.32
C GLU A 11 15.02 -5.08 -1.96
N ASP A 12 13.88 -5.74 -2.19
CA ASP A 12 13.81 -7.18 -2.07
C ASP A 12 14.61 -7.83 -3.20
N LYS A 13 15.25 -8.96 -2.94
CA LYS A 13 16.03 -9.70 -3.96
C LYS A 13 15.34 -10.99 -4.41
N ASP A 14 14.11 -11.21 -3.94
CA ASP A 14 13.27 -12.30 -4.39
C ASP A 14 12.95 -12.14 -5.88
N LYS A 15 13.20 -13.16 -6.70
CA LYS A 15 13.01 -13.07 -8.16
C LYS A 15 11.55 -13.04 -8.60
N THR A 16 10.63 -13.44 -7.72
CA THR A 16 9.22 -13.65 -8.05
C THR A 16 8.32 -12.69 -7.29
N ASN A 17 8.68 -12.35 -6.06
CA ASN A 17 7.95 -11.48 -5.15
C ASN A 17 8.70 -10.18 -4.83
N GLU A 18 9.54 -9.73 -5.76
CA GLU A 18 10.35 -8.51 -5.63
C GLU A 18 9.47 -7.28 -5.40
N PHE A 19 9.92 -6.41 -4.50
CA PHE A 19 9.33 -5.09 -4.28
C PHE A 19 10.41 -4.09 -3.84
N LEU A 20 10.13 -2.81 -4.07
CA LEU A 20 10.95 -1.69 -3.59
C LEU A 20 10.20 -0.95 -2.49
N LEU A 21 10.86 -0.67 -1.37
CA LEU A 21 10.41 0.31 -0.39
C LEU A 21 11.10 1.64 -0.66
N LEU A 22 10.32 2.66 -0.93
CA LEU A 22 10.78 3.98 -1.37
C LEU A 22 10.22 5.08 -0.44
N GLN A 23 10.94 6.18 -0.35
CA GLN A 23 10.39 7.42 0.20
C GLN A 23 9.29 7.97 -0.72
N ASP A 24 8.11 8.23 -0.16
CA ASP A 24 7.01 8.88 -0.88
C ASP A 24 7.39 10.32 -1.27
N ILE A 25 6.81 10.83 -2.35
CA ILE A 25 7.02 12.21 -2.81
C ILE A 25 6.47 13.26 -1.84
N GLU A 26 5.46 12.90 -1.05
CA GLU A 26 4.81 13.76 -0.07
C GLU A 26 5.65 13.95 1.20
N TRP A 27 6.63 13.07 1.44
CA TRP A 27 7.55 13.18 2.58
C TRP A 27 8.87 13.85 2.19
N ASP A 28 9.26 14.90 2.91
CA ASP A 28 10.52 15.62 2.66
C ASP A 28 11.75 14.96 3.29
N GLY A 29 11.56 13.89 4.07
CA GLY A 29 12.62 13.13 4.71
C GLY A 29 13.21 13.78 5.96
N LYS A 30 12.61 14.85 6.49
CA LYS A 30 13.20 15.61 7.62
C LYS A 30 12.71 15.15 8.99
N THR A 31 11.41 14.91 9.14
CA THR A 31 10.77 14.56 10.41
C THR A 31 10.18 13.17 10.33
N LEU A 32 10.25 12.39 11.42
CA LEU A 32 9.69 11.04 11.42
C LEU A 32 8.19 11.05 11.70
N GLU A 33 7.68 12.11 12.31
CA GLU A 33 6.26 12.31 12.64
C GLU A 33 5.36 12.31 11.40
N ASN A 34 5.90 12.73 10.25
CA ASN A 34 5.23 12.69 8.94
C ASN A 34 5.90 11.70 7.96
N LEU A 35 6.61 10.68 8.48
CA LEU A 35 7.22 9.66 7.63
C LEU A 35 6.14 9.01 6.75
N ASP A 36 6.43 8.96 5.45
CA ASP A 36 5.60 8.32 4.42
C ASP A 36 6.49 7.59 3.42
N LEU A 37 6.26 6.29 3.29
CA LEU A 37 6.99 5.38 2.42
C LEU A 37 6.01 4.55 1.59
N LEU A 38 6.47 4.10 0.42
CA LEU A 38 5.74 3.25 -0.50
C LEU A 38 6.49 1.95 -0.75
N ALA A 39 5.84 0.81 -0.50
CA ALA A 39 6.27 -0.47 -1.03
C ALA A 39 5.59 -0.72 -2.38
N ILE A 40 6.36 -0.82 -3.46
CA ILE A 40 5.88 -1.00 -4.83
C ILE A 40 6.36 -2.34 -5.36
N ILE A 41 5.44 -3.18 -5.82
CA ILE A 41 5.78 -4.51 -6.35
C ILE A 41 6.43 -4.41 -7.73
N HIS A 42 7.29 -5.36 -8.11
CA HIS A 42 7.81 -5.44 -9.49
C HIS A 42 6.83 -6.14 -10.44
N ARG A 43 6.00 -7.07 -9.94
CA ARG A 43 5.04 -7.81 -10.77
C ARG A 43 4.12 -6.84 -11.51
N HIS A 44 3.97 -7.03 -12.82
CA HIS A 44 3.05 -6.27 -13.65
C HIS A 44 1.64 -6.85 -13.62
N GLY A 45 0.63 -6.04 -13.96
CA GLY A 45 -0.76 -6.49 -14.10
C GLY A 45 -1.59 -6.43 -12.82
N PHE A 46 -1.02 -5.98 -11.70
CA PHE A 46 -1.74 -5.72 -10.45
C PHE A 46 -2.00 -4.23 -10.32
N ASN A 47 -3.24 -3.83 -10.58
CA ASN A 47 -3.67 -2.43 -10.55
C ASN A 47 -4.13 -2.00 -9.15
N SER A 48 -4.74 -2.92 -8.40
CA SER A 48 -5.26 -2.65 -7.05
C SER A 48 -5.45 -3.94 -6.24
N ILE A 49 -5.97 -3.82 -5.01
CA ILE A 49 -6.37 -4.98 -4.19
C ILE A 49 -7.39 -5.90 -4.89
N ARG A 50 -8.11 -5.41 -5.91
CA ARG A 50 -9.06 -6.22 -6.69
C ARG A 50 -8.39 -7.32 -7.51
N ASP A 51 -7.10 -7.17 -7.80
CA ASP A 51 -6.32 -8.15 -8.55
C ASP A 51 -5.65 -9.19 -7.64
N LEU A 52 -5.67 -8.98 -6.32
CA LEU A 52 -5.06 -9.89 -5.35
C LEU A 52 -5.88 -11.16 -5.16
N CYS A 53 -5.17 -12.27 -4.97
CA CYS A 53 -5.74 -13.55 -4.60
C CYS A 53 -4.85 -14.31 -3.59
N GLY A 54 -5.27 -15.51 -3.19
CA GLY A 54 -4.53 -16.36 -2.24
C GLY A 54 -3.07 -16.66 -2.66
N ASP A 55 -2.80 -16.72 -3.97
CA ASP A 55 -1.45 -16.98 -4.50
C ASP A 55 -0.47 -15.81 -4.24
N ASP A 56 -0.98 -14.64 -3.87
CA ASP A 56 -0.20 -13.44 -3.60
C ASP A 56 0.19 -13.30 -2.11
N LEU A 57 -0.26 -14.21 -1.24
CA LEU A 57 -0.01 -14.13 0.21
C LEU A 57 1.48 -14.04 0.55
N GLU A 58 2.34 -14.82 -0.11
CA GLU A 58 3.79 -14.77 0.13
C GLU A 58 4.38 -13.39 -0.18
N MET A 59 3.95 -12.77 -1.27
CA MET A 59 4.36 -11.41 -1.64
C MET A 59 3.90 -10.40 -0.58
N LEU A 60 2.65 -10.49 -0.12
CA LEU A 60 2.10 -9.60 0.91
C LEU A 60 2.84 -9.76 2.25
N TYR A 61 3.19 -10.99 2.62
CA TYR A 61 4.02 -11.28 3.79
C TYR A 61 5.41 -10.70 3.68
N ASN A 62 6.04 -10.81 2.51
CA ASN A 62 7.34 -10.22 2.25
C ASN A 62 7.28 -8.69 2.37
N ILE A 63 6.29 -8.05 1.75
CA ILE A 63 6.07 -6.60 1.85
C ILE A 63 5.94 -6.18 3.31
N ARG A 64 5.07 -6.84 4.09
CA ARG A 64 4.88 -6.51 5.52
C ARG A 64 6.18 -6.67 6.31
N ASN A 65 6.73 -7.88 6.33
CA ASN A 65 7.78 -8.25 7.26
C ASN A 65 9.10 -7.55 6.92
N LYS A 66 9.47 -7.51 5.64
CA LYS A 66 10.74 -6.92 5.19
C LYS A 66 10.70 -5.39 5.24
N SER A 67 9.56 -4.76 4.93
CA SER A 67 9.43 -3.30 5.07
C SER A 67 9.49 -2.85 6.51
N LEU A 68 8.74 -3.50 7.42
CA LEU A 68 8.79 -3.15 8.84
C LEU A 68 10.19 -3.33 9.45
N LYS A 69 10.90 -4.39 9.05
CA LYS A 69 12.30 -4.59 9.42
C LYS A 69 13.19 -3.45 8.89
N ALA A 70 13.09 -3.11 7.61
CA ALA A 70 13.89 -2.03 7.02
C ALA A 70 13.58 -0.66 7.65
N ILE A 71 12.32 -0.39 7.96
CA ILE A 71 11.89 0.83 8.66
C ILE A 71 12.48 0.89 10.06
N ASN A 72 12.45 -0.22 10.80
CA ASN A 72 13.06 -0.29 12.12
C ASN A 72 14.58 -0.07 12.06
N GLU A 73 15.27 -0.75 11.14
CA GLU A 73 16.73 -0.65 11.00
C GLU A 73 17.17 0.76 10.58
N LYS A 74 16.43 1.43 9.68
CA LYS A 74 16.81 2.75 9.15
C LYS A 74 16.34 3.91 10.02
N TYR A 75 15.17 3.82 10.62
CA TYR A 75 14.50 4.94 11.30
C TYR A 75 14.22 4.70 12.78
N GLY A 76 14.46 3.50 13.30
CA GLY A 76 14.24 3.15 14.71
C GLY A 76 12.76 3.02 15.11
N LEU A 77 11.83 3.08 14.15
CA LEU A 77 10.39 2.96 14.43
C LEU A 77 10.00 1.48 14.58
N ARG A 78 9.20 1.18 15.61
CA ARG A 78 8.64 -0.16 15.81
C ARG A 78 7.40 -0.37 14.94
N SER A 79 7.01 -1.62 14.73
CA SER A 79 5.84 -1.96 13.93
C SER A 79 4.53 -1.37 14.46
N ASP A 80 4.37 -1.26 15.78
CA ASP A 80 3.21 -0.63 16.45
C ASP A 80 3.18 0.90 16.29
N GLN A 81 4.19 1.50 15.66
CA GLN A 81 4.27 2.92 15.35
C GLN A 81 4.03 3.22 13.86
N ILE A 82 3.67 2.20 13.06
CA ILE A 82 3.49 2.34 11.60
C ILE A 82 2.08 1.90 11.22
N LYS A 83 1.36 2.74 10.48
CA LYS A 83 0.15 2.35 9.74
C LYS A 83 0.58 1.86 8.37
N PHE A 84 0.08 0.72 7.92
CA PHE A 84 0.41 0.19 6.60
C PHE A 84 -0.80 -0.41 5.88
N TYR A 85 -1.10 0.15 4.71
CA TYR A 85 -2.39 -0.02 4.05
C TYR A 85 -2.30 0.21 2.53
N PHE A 86 -3.31 -0.30 1.83
CA PHE A 86 -3.57 0.02 0.43
C PHE A 86 -4.58 1.16 0.32
N HIS A 87 -4.47 1.95 -0.74
CA HIS A 87 -5.58 2.81 -1.16
C HIS A 87 -6.63 2.04 -1.98
N HIS A 88 -7.90 2.28 -1.67
CA HIS A 88 -9.03 1.86 -2.48
C HIS A 88 -10.05 3.00 -2.63
N GLN A 89 -10.18 3.65 -3.78
CA GLN A 89 -9.47 3.43 -5.04
C GLN A 89 -8.05 4.04 -5.04
N PRO A 90 -7.05 3.44 -5.71
CA PRO A 90 -5.69 3.96 -5.71
C PRO A 90 -5.54 5.23 -6.57
N SER A 91 -4.48 5.99 -6.30
CA SER A 91 -4.08 7.17 -7.10
C SER A 91 -3.33 6.80 -8.37
N SER A 92 -2.59 5.69 -8.34
CA SER A 92 -1.93 5.07 -9.50
C SER A 92 -2.29 3.58 -9.55
N TYR A 93 -2.56 3.07 -10.75
CA TYR A 93 -2.95 1.66 -10.95
C TYR A 93 -1.72 0.77 -11.16
N HIS A 94 -0.88 0.73 -10.13
CA HIS A 94 0.17 -0.24 -9.97
C HIS A 94 0.30 -0.51 -8.48
N LEU A 95 0.12 -1.76 -8.06
CA LEU A 95 -0.11 -2.11 -6.66
C LEU A 95 1.02 -1.61 -5.75
N HIS A 96 0.64 -0.85 -4.73
CA HIS A 96 1.57 -0.31 -3.73
C HIS A 96 0.92 -0.29 -2.34
N VAL A 97 1.76 -0.40 -1.32
CA VAL A 97 1.38 -0.30 0.10
C VAL A 97 2.03 0.95 0.69
N HIS A 98 1.24 1.77 1.35
CA HIS A 98 1.74 2.89 2.14
C HIS A 98 2.24 2.38 3.49
N PHE A 99 3.36 2.92 3.96
CA PHE A 99 3.87 2.75 5.32
C PHE A 99 4.10 4.14 5.91
N ILE A 100 3.22 4.56 6.80
CA ILE A 100 3.26 5.91 7.39
C ILE A 100 3.39 5.86 8.90
N ASN A 101 3.97 6.90 9.50
CA ASN A 101 3.99 7.02 10.96
C ASN A 101 2.55 7.03 11.51
N LEU A 102 2.32 6.32 12.61
CA LEU A 102 1.03 6.28 13.30
C LEU A 102 0.51 7.70 13.65
N GLN A 103 1.42 8.61 14.00
CA GLN A 103 1.10 10.00 14.34
C GLN A 103 0.77 10.87 13.12
N TYR A 104 1.10 10.42 11.91
CA TYR A 104 0.84 11.20 10.72
C TYR A 104 -0.65 11.14 10.35
N ASP A 105 -1.39 12.20 10.65
CA ASP A 105 -2.82 12.31 10.31
C ASP A 105 -2.99 12.88 8.89
N THR A 106 -2.99 11.98 7.91
CA THR A 106 -3.25 12.31 6.50
C THR A 106 -4.66 11.84 6.10
N PRO A 107 -5.43 12.63 5.32
CA PRO A 107 -6.74 12.22 4.82
C PRO A 107 -6.74 10.89 4.06
N ALA A 108 -5.61 10.55 3.45
CA ALA A 108 -5.41 9.32 2.69
C ALA A 108 -5.45 8.06 3.59
N SER A 109 -5.22 8.22 4.90
CA SER A 109 -5.24 7.12 5.89
C SER A 109 -6.62 6.85 6.51
N THR A 110 -7.68 7.49 6.00
CA THR A 110 -9.05 7.32 6.52
C THR A 110 -9.69 6.02 6.07
N THR A 111 -10.66 5.49 6.84
CA THR A 111 -11.33 4.19 6.58
C THR A 111 -12.08 4.10 5.26
N LEU A 112 -12.33 5.23 4.59
CA LEU A 112 -12.98 5.28 3.28
C LEU A 112 -11.99 5.19 2.10
N LEU A 113 -10.69 5.22 2.40
CA LEU A 113 -9.61 5.18 1.42
C LEU A 113 -8.58 4.09 1.74
N ALA A 114 -8.31 3.82 3.02
CA ALA A 114 -7.28 2.91 3.48
C ALA A 114 -7.86 1.54 3.87
N ILE A 115 -7.24 0.48 3.38
CA ILE A 115 -7.51 -0.91 3.79
C ILE A 115 -6.19 -1.50 4.30
N LEU A 116 -6.14 -1.87 5.59
CA LEU A 116 -4.91 -2.35 6.24
C LEU A 116 -4.36 -3.58 5.53
N LEU A 117 -3.04 -3.66 5.36
CA LEU A 117 -2.39 -4.82 4.74
C LEU A 117 -2.68 -6.11 5.52
N ASP A 118 -2.70 -6.05 6.85
CA ASP A 118 -3.01 -7.23 7.67
C ASP A 118 -4.46 -7.70 7.48
N ASP A 119 -5.41 -6.78 7.27
CA ASP A 119 -6.79 -7.15 6.92
C ASP A 119 -6.85 -7.79 5.53
N VAL A 120 -6.09 -7.26 4.55
CA VAL A 120 -5.99 -7.85 3.21
C VAL A 120 -5.46 -9.28 3.28
N ILE A 121 -4.37 -9.49 4.01
CA ILE A 121 -3.78 -10.82 4.24
C ILE A 121 -4.82 -11.74 4.86
N ASN A 122 -5.41 -11.37 6.00
CA ASN A 122 -6.40 -12.18 6.70
C ASN A 122 -7.60 -12.53 5.80
N ASN A 123 -8.10 -11.56 5.04
CA ASN A 123 -9.22 -11.78 4.12
C ASN A 123 -8.89 -12.80 3.03
N LEU A 124 -7.66 -12.78 2.50
CA LEU A 124 -7.20 -13.73 1.47
C LEU A 124 -6.91 -15.12 2.04
N GLU A 125 -6.42 -15.21 3.27
CA GLU A 125 -6.27 -16.48 3.98
C GLU A 125 -7.62 -17.16 4.24
N LEU A 126 -8.64 -16.37 4.59
CA LEU A 126 -10.01 -16.88 4.79
C LEU A 126 -10.70 -17.21 3.47
N ASN A 127 -10.46 -16.44 2.42
CA ASN A 127 -11.06 -16.64 1.11
C ASN A 127 -10.14 -16.09 0.00
N THR A 128 -9.57 -17.00 -0.79
CA THR A 128 -8.59 -16.66 -1.84
C THR A 128 -9.12 -15.73 -2.92
N ASP A 129 -10.43 -15.61 -3.10
CA ASP A 129 -11.08 -14.71 -4.06
C ASP A 129 -11.83 -13.55 -3.36
N HIS A 130 -11.53 -13.25 -2.09
CA HIS A 130 -12.26 -12.27 -1.29
C HIS A 130 -12.45 -10.95 -2.06
N TYR A 131 -11.37 -10.35 -2.56
CA TYR A 131 -11.40 -9.04 -3.21
C TYR A 131 -12.00 -9.05 -4.62
N LYS A 132 -12.23 -10.22 -5.22
CA LYS A 132 -13.00 -10.33 -6.47
C LYS A 132 -14.50 -10.33 -6.23
N LYS A 133 -14.93 -10.78 -5.04
CA LYS A 133 -16.35 -11.06 -4.72
C LYS A 133 -16.95 -10.06 -3.73
N SER A 134 -16.15 -9.48 -2.85
CA SER A 134 -16.64 -8.59 -1.81
C SER A 134 -16.99 -7.20 -2.34
N THR A 135 -18.02 -6.59 -1.76
CA THR A 135 -18.26 -5.15 -1.95
C THR A 135 -17.23 -4.38 -1.14
N SER A 136 -16.56 -3.41 -1.76
CA SER A 136 -15.63 -2.52 -1.06
C SER A 136 -16.17 -1.10 -1.14
N THR A 137 -16.33 -0.48 0.02
CA THR A 137 -16.69 0.93 0.13
C THR A 137 -15.50 1.78 -0.27
N PHE A 138 -15.76 2.85 -1.01
CA PHE A 138 -14.75 3.86 -1.35
C PHE A 138 -15.40 5.24 -1.42
N THR A 139 -14.58 6.29 -1.34
CA THR A 139 -15.02 7.67 -1.59
C THR A 139 -14.22 8.30 -2.74
N ARG A 140 -14.81 9.32 -3.37
CA ARG A 140 -14.19 10.11 -4.42
C ARG A 140 -14.70 11.54 -4.35
N LYS A 141 -13.95 12.46 -4.95
CA LYS A 141 -14.33 13.88 -5.00
C LYS A 141 -15.58 14.07 -5.87
N PRO A 142 -16.43 15.08 -5.57
CA PRO A 142 -17.50 15.48 -6.48
C PRO A 142 -16.96 15.76 -7.90
N GLY A 143 -17.67 15.30 -8.93
CA GLY A 143 -17.24 15.42 -10.33
C GLY A 143 -16.20 14.40 -10.80
N ASP A 144 -15.85 13.42 -9.96
CA ASP A 144 -15.05 12.27 -10.39
C ASP A 144 -15.85 11.40 -11.38
N LYS A 145 -15.32 11.20 -12.58
CA LYS A 145 -15.98 10.43 -13.65
C LYS A 145 -16.32 9.00 -13.23
N LEU A 146 -15.50 8.37 -12.38
CA LEU A 146 -15.77 7.02 -11.89
C LEU A 146 -17.03 7.01 -11.01
N MET A 147 -17.22 8.04 -10.18
CA MET A 147 -18.45 8.16 -9.37
C MET A 147 -19.69 8.36 -10.23
N GLU A 148 -19.58 9.14 -11.31
CA GLU A 148 -20.68 9.36 -12.24
C GLU A 148 -21.12 8.05 -12.88
N VAL A 149 -20.17 7.26 -13.39
CA VAL A 149 -20.44 5.93 -13.97
C VAL A 149 -21.01 4.96 -12.93
N PHE A 150 -20.44 4.94 -11.73
CA PHE A 150 -20.87 4.03 -10.67
C PHE A 150 -22.32 4.30 -10.21
N ARG A 151 -22.72 5.57 -10.12
CA ARG A 151 -24.10 5.94 -9.74
C ARG A 151 -25.16 5.56 -10.78
N ILE A 152 -24.77 5.46 -12.06
CA ILE A 152 -25.68 5.08 -13.15
C ILE A 152 -25.88 3.56 -13.20
N SER A 153 -24.99 2.78 -12.60
CA SER A 153 -24.95 1.31 -12.70
C SER A 153 -25.50 0.56 -11.48
N GLN A 154 -26.06 1.28 -10.50
CA GLN A 154 -26.84 0.71 -9.38
C GLN A 154 -28.33 0.78 -9.66
#